data_AF-A0A6N7RLQ7-F1
#
_entry.id   AF-A0A6N7RLQ7-F1
#
_cell.length_a   1.000
_cell.length_b   1.000
_cell.length_c   1.000
_cell.angle_alpha   90.00
_cell.angle_beta   90.00
_cell.angle_gamma   90.00
#
_symmetry.space_group_name_H-M   'P 1'
#
loop_
_entity.id
_entity.type
_entity.pdbx_description
1 polymer ?
#
loop_
_entity_poly.entity_id
_entity_poly.type
_entity_poly.pdbx_seq_one_letter_code
_entity_poly.pdbx_strand_id
1 'polypeptide(L)'
;MQTTYSSVPLDAVAYFGHGDGTADVYLRRNARTEEGAAEDGTPLTAYVAEEVSGTTDKPEAWFAANFDEGWAEFERSGMSDAERINDLETQIDEQASAINELAVMMAGGE
;
A
#
# COMPACT_ATOMS: atom_id res chain seq x y z
N MET A 1 -5.57 -3.18 -2.58
CA MET A 1 -4.46 -2.88 -3.52
C MET A 1 -4.88 -3.25 -4.93
N GLN A 2 -4.51 -2.48 -5.94
CA GLN A 2 -4.81 -2.75 -7.36
C GLN A 2 -3.62 -2.40 -8.26
N THR A 3 -3.57 -2.97 -9.47
CA THR A 3 -2.61 -2.55 -10.51
C THR A 3 -3.19 -1.38 -11.30
N THR A 4 -2.43 -0.30 -11.44
CA THR A 4 -2.81 0.88 -12.23
C THR A 4 -1.93 1.02 -13.47
N TYR A 5 -2.50 1.59 -14.54
CA TYR A 5 -1.86 1.77 -15.84
C TYR A 5 -2.04 3.21 -16.29
N SER A 6 -1.00 3.79 -16.87
CA SER A 6 -1.03 5.16 -17.39
C SER A 6 -0.18 5.31 -18.65
N SER A 7 -0.59 6.21 -19.53
CA SER A 7 0.21 6.62 -20.70
C SER A 7 1.25 7.69 -20.37
N VAL A 8 1.25 8.19 -19.13
CA VAL A 8 2.24 9.14 -18.60
C VAL A 8 2.89 8.59 -17.32
N PRO A 9 4.12 9.01 -16.98
CA PRO A 9 4.78 8.59 -15.75
C PRO A 9 3.90 8.79 -14.53
N LEU A 10 3.89 7.79 -13.64
CA LEU A 10 3.11 7.78 -12.41
C LEU A 10 3.95 8.35 -11.27
N ASP A 11 3.45 9.36 -10.58
CA ASP A 11 4.03 9.82 -9.32
C ASP A 11 3.74 8.80 -8.20
N ALA A 12 4.66 8.69 -7.24
CA ALA A 12 4.50 7.87 -6.05
C ALA A 12 3.33 8.36 -5.18
N VAL A 13 3.10 9.67 -5.11
CA VAL A 13 2.01 10.27 -4.34
C VAL A 13 1.22 11.22 -5.25
N ALA A 14 -0.05 10.91 -5.49
CA ALA A 14 -0.98 11.87 -6.09
C ALA A 14 -1.97 12.35 -5.03
N TYR A 15 -2.06 13.67 -4.84
CA TYR A 15 -2.87 14.31 -3.81
C TYR A 15 -3.88 15.28 -4.43
N PHE A 16 -5.16 15.07 -4.14
CA PHE A 16 -6.24 15.89 -4.67
C PHE A 16 -7.07 16.46 -3.51
N GLY A 17 -6.74 17.68 -3.11
CA GLY A 17 -7.40 18.37 -2.01
C GLY A 17 -8.85 18.73 -2.31
N HIS A 18 -9.72 18.46 -1.34
CA HIS A 18 -11.12 18.87 -1.31
C HIS A 18 -11.27 20.19 -0.54
N GLY A 19 -12.28 20.98 -0.90
CA GLY A 19 -12.53 22.29 -0.29
C GLY A 19 -12.96 22.24 1.19
N ASP A 20 -13.31 21.06 1.69
CA ASP A 20 -13.72 20.79 3.08
C ASP A 20 -12.55 20.41 4.01
N GLY A 21 -11.31 20.38 3.50
CA GLY A 21 -10.12 20.04 4.29
C GLY A 21 -9.74 18.56 4.30
N THR A 22 -10.45 17.73 3.51
CA THR A 22 -10.01 16.37 3.17
C THR A 22 -9.33 16.34 1.80
N ALA A 23 -8.79 15.19 1.40
CA ALA A 23 -8.20 14.98 0.08
C ALA A 23 -8.30 13.51 -0.33
N ASP A 24 -8.43 13.25 -1.63
CA ASP A 24 -8.21 11.92 -2.19
C ASP A 24 -6.73 11.73 -2.48
N VAL A 25 -6.18 10.64 -1.98
CA VAL A 25 -4.76 10.31 -2.09
C VAL A 25 -4.59 8.96 -2.75
N TYR A 26 -3.68 8.91 -3.71
CA TYR A 26 -3.26 7.69 -4.41
C TYR A 26 -1.78 7.47 -4.13
N LEU A 27 -1.45 6.36 -3.49
CA LEU A 27 -0.07 5.96 -3.21
C LEU A 27 0.30 4.85 -4.18
N ARG A 28 1.46 4.99 -4.82
CA ARG A 28 1.93 4.07 -5.85
C ARG A 28 3.35 3.59 -5.57
N ARG A 29 3.57 2.28 -5.72
CA ARG A 29 4.89 1.67 -5.59
C ARG A 29 5.16 0.69 -6.72
N ASN A 30 6.41 0.24 -6.81
CA ASN A 30 6.86 -0.73 -7.81
C ASN A 30 6.55 -0.29 -9.26
N ALA A 31 6.71 1.02 -9.50
CA ALA A 31 6.47 1.61 -10.82
C ALA A 31 7.46 1.06 -11.85
N ARG A 32 6.92 0.58 -12.98
CA ARG A 32 7.69 0.06 -14.11
C ARG A 32 7.13 0.58 -15.43
N THR A 33 7.97 0.55 -16.46
CA THR A 33 7.58 0.88 -17.83
C THR A 33 7.46 -0.40 -18.63
N GLU A 34 6.35 -0.57 -19.33
CA GLU A 34 6.09 -1.67 -20.25
C GLU A 34 6.03 -1.10 -21.67
N GLU A 35 6.90 -1.60 -22.55
CA GLU A 35 6.92 -1.25 -23.97
C GLU A 35 6.12 -2.27 -24.78
N GLY A 36 5.35 -1.80 -25.74
CA GLY A 36 4.55 -2.65 -26.63
C GLY A 36 4.33 -2.00 -27.98
N ALA A 37 3.44 -2.58 -28.77
CA ALA A 37 2.97 -2.00 -30.01
C ALA A 37 1.46 -2.20 -30.16
N ALA A 38 0.79 -1.21 -30.72
CA ALA A 38 -0.60 -1.33 -31.16
C ALA A 38 -0.71 -2.37 -32.29
N GLU A 39 -1.93 -2.78 -32.64
CA GLU A 39 -2.15 -3.75 -33.72
C GLU A 39 -1.61 -3.26 -35.09
N ASP A 40 -1.56 -1.95 -35.31
CA ASP A 40 -0.97 -1.32 -36.52
C ASP A 40 0.57 -1.16 -36.44
N GLY A 41 1.21 -1.70 -35.40
CA GLY A 41 2.67 -1.63 -35.21
C GLY A 41 3.19 -0.31 -34.63
N THR A 42 2.30 0.61 -34.25
CA THR A 42 2.69 1.86 -33.57
C THR A 42 3.25 1.54 -32.18
N PRO A 43 4.47 2.02 -31.82
CA PRO A 43 5.04 1.75 -30.51
C PRO A 43 4.19 2.42 -29.40
N LEU A 44 3.99 1.68 -28.31
CA LEU A 44 3.25 2.13 -27.14
C LEU A 44 4.14 1.99 -25.90
N THR A 45 4.00 2.95 -24.99
CA THR A 45 4.64 2.93 -23.68
C THR A 45 3.56 3.03 -22.62
N ALA A 46 3.54 2.08 -21.70
CA ALA A 46 2.64 2.06 -20.55
C ALA A 46 3.46 2.14 -19.25
N TYR A 47 3.00 2.95 -18.31
CA TYR A 47 3.53 3.04 -16.96
C TYR A 47 2.60 2.28 -16.03
N VAL A 48 3.16 1.33 -15.29
CA VAL A 48 2.40 0.39 -14.46
C VAL A 48 2.90 0.48 -13.03
N ALA A 49 1.99 0.55 -12.07
CA ALA A 49 2.34 0.53 -10.65
C ALA A 49 1.30 -0.24 -9.83
N GLU A 50 1.67 -0.65 -8.63
CA GLU A 50 0.70 -1.03 -7.61
C GLU A 50 0.17 0.24 -6.94
N GLU A 51 -1.12 0.28 -6.66
CA GLU A 51 -1.81 1.45 -6.12
C GLU A 51 -2.72 1.07 -4.94
N VAL A 52 -2.70 1.92 -3.92
CA VAL A 52 -3.73 2.02 -2.88
C VAL A 52 -4.24 3.45 -2.85
N SER A 53 -5.52 3.62 -2.51
CA SER A 53 -6.15 4.94 -2.47
C SER A 53 -7.14 5.05 -1.34
N GLY A 54 -7.35 6.29 -0.90
CA GLY A 54 -8.27 6.62 0.19
C GLY A 54 -8.47 8.12 0.33
N THR A 55 -9.47 8.49 1.12
CA THR A 55 -9.74 9.89 1.50
C THR A 55 -9.15 10.16 2.89
N THR A 56 -8.51 11.31 3.08
CA THR A 56 -7.76 11.64 4.31
C THR A 56 -7.81 13.13 4.63
N ASP A 57 -7.67 13.51 5.90
CA ASP A 57 -7.41 14.89 6.35
C ASP A 57 -5.91 15.23 6.46
N LYS A 58 -5.03 14.23 6.25
CA LYS A 58 -3.58 14.43 6.33
C LYS A 58 -3.07 15.24 5.13
N PRO A 59 -2.04 16.10 5.31
CA PRO A 59 -1.45 16.85 4.22
C PRO A 59 -0.54 15.97 3.34
N GLU A 60 -0.35 16.36 2.08
CA GLU A 60 0.54 15.67 1.11
C GLU A 60 1.94 15.39 1.68
N ALA A 61 2.54 16.37 2.36
CA ALA A 61 3.88 16.25 2.93
C ALA A 61 3.99 15.13 3.98
N TRP A 62 2.88 14.76 4.64
CA TRP A 62 2.87 13.63 5.57
C TRP A 62 3.06 12.30 4.83
N PHE A 63 2.43 12.12 3.67
CA PHE A 63 2.57 10.91 2.84
C PHE A 63 3.94 10.81 2.19
N ALA A 64 4.54 11.94 1.82
CA ALA A 64 5.93 11.96 1.33
C ALA A 64 6.93 11.50 2.40
N ALA A 65 6.67 11.79 3.68
CA ALA A 65 7.54 11.41 4.79
C ALA A 65 7.22 10.02 5.38
N ASN A 66 5.97 9.58 5.31
CA ASN A 66 5.46 8.36 5.97
C ASN A 66 4.76 7.45 4.96
N PHE A 67 5.40 7.24 3.81
CA PHE A 67 4.80 6.52 2.67
C PHE A 67 4.30 5.13 3.05
N ASP A 68 5.14 4.33 3.73
CA ASP A 68 4.79 2.96 4.13
C ASP A 68 3.64 2.92 5.15
N GLU A 69 3.57 3.92 6.04
CA GLU A 69 2.46 4.03 7.01
C GLU A 69 1.15 4.36 6.30
N GLY A 70 1.15 5.33 5.39
CA GLY A 70 -0.01 5.66 4.56
C GLY A 70 -0.43 4.50 3.66
N TRP A 71 0.55 3.76 3.11
CA TRP A 71 0.29 2.58 2.31
C TRP A 71 -0.45 1.51 3.12
N ALA A 72 0.07 1.16 4.30
CA ALA A 72 -0.55 0.16 5.17
C ALA A 72 -1.93 0.60 5.67
N GLU A 73 -2.13 1.90 5.94
CA GLU A 73 -3.43 2.47 6.33
C GLU A 73 -4.48 2.24 5.24
N PHE A 74 -4.18 2.63 3.99
CA PHE A 74 -5.13 2.50 2.87
C PHE A 74 -5.30 1.06 2.40
N GLU A 75 -4.25 0.24 2.48
CA GLU A 75 -4.34 -1.19 2.18
C GLU A 75 -5.32 -1.87 3.15
N ARG A 76 -5.20 -1.63 4.46
CA ARG A 76 -6.14 -2.16 5.47
C ARG A 76 -7.54 -1.60 5.34
N SER A 77 -7.68 -0.31 5.00
CA SER A 77 -9.00 0.29 4.79
C SER A 77 -9.72 -0.28 3.56
N GLY A 78 -8.97 -0.78 2.58
CA GLY A 78 -9.49 -1.46 1.40
C GLY A 78 -9.77 -2.96 1.60
N MET A 79 -9.38 -3.54 2.73
CA MET A 79 -9.68 -4.94 3.06
C MET A 79 -11.13 -5.10 3.53
N SER A 80 -11.76 -6.21 3.14
CA SER A 80 -13.05 -6.61 3.69
C SER A 80 -12.93 -6.96 5.18
N ASP A 81 -14.02 -6.86 5.95
CA ASP A 81 -14.00 -7.21 7.38
C ASP A 81 -13.50 -8.64 7.64
N ALA A 82 -13.83 -9.58 6.75
CA ALA A 82 -13.33 -10.96 6.81
C ALA A 82 -11.80 -11.06 6.62
N GLU A 83 -11.23 -10.27 5.71
CA GLU A 83 -9.78 -10.23 5.48
C GLU A 83 -9.07 -9.59 6.66
N ARG A 84 -9.65 -8.53 7.24
CA ARG A 84 -9.14 -7.87 8.45
C ARG A 84 -9.16 -8.81 9.66
N ILE A 85 -10.21 -9.61 9.82
CA ILE A 85 -10.29 -10.61 10.90
C ILE A 85 -9.20 -11.67 10.73
N ASN A 86 -9.05 -12.23 9.53
CA ASN A 86 -8.04 -13.25 9.26
C ASN A 86 -6.60 -12.72 9.49
N ASP A 87 -6.33 -11.48 9.08
CA ASP A 87 -5.04 -10.81 9.33
C ASP A 87 -4.77 -10.65 10.84
N LEU A 88 -5.76 -10.21 11.61
CA LEU A 88 -5.66 -10.11 13.07
C LEU A 88 -5.46 -11.47 13.75
N GLU A 89 -6.17 -12.51 13.32
CA GLU A 89 -6.00 -13.87 13.82
C GLU A 89 -4.59 -14.40 13.56
N THR A 90 -4.03 -14.12 12.38
CA THR A 90 -2.64 -14.47 12.03
C THR A 90 -1.64 -13.75 12.94
N GLN A 91 -1.79 -12.44 13.12
CA GLN A 91 -0.91 -11.65 13.99
C GLN A 91 -0.97 -12.10 15.46
N ILE A 92 -2.13 -12.57 15.94
CA ILE A 92 -2.28 -13.12 17.29
C ILE A 92 -1.50 -14.43 17.43
N ASP A 93 -1.55 -15.30 16.44
CA ASP A 93 -0.83 -16.58 16.44
C ASP A 93 0.69 -16.38 16.40
N GLU A 94 1.16 -15.46 15.55
CA GLU A 94 2.57 -15.08 15.49
C GLU A 94 3.08 -14.50 16.81
N GLN A 95 2.29 -13.63 17.46
CA GLN A 95 2.62 -13.10 18.78
C GLN A 95 2.62 -14.19 19.85
N ALA A 96 1.65 -15.10 19.83
CA ALA A 96 1.61 -16.22 20.78
C ALA A 96 2.84 -17.12 20.64
N SER A 97 3.27 -17.40 19.40
CA SER A 97 4.50 -18.14 19.11
C SER A 97 5.74 -17.39 19.62
N ALA A 98 5.87 -16.11 19.31
CA ALA A 98 7.00 -15.29 19.77
C ALA A 98 7.08 -15.21 21.30
N ILE A 99 5.94 -15.10 22.00
CA ILE A 99 5.86 -15.13 23.46
C ILE A 99 6.34 -16.48 24.01
N ASN A 100 5.94 -17.59 23.38
CA ASN A 100 6.36 -18.92 23.79
C ASN A 100 7.87 -19.15 23.59
N GLU A 101 8.42 -18.69 22.46
CA GLU A 101 9.86 -18.73 22.20
C GLU A 101 10.66 -17.90 23.21
N LEU A 102 10.18 -16.69 23.54
CA LEU A 102 10.75 -15.87 24.61
C LEU A 102 10.72 -16.58 25.97
N ALA A 103 9.60 -17.23 26.31
CA ALA A 103 9.48 -17.98 27.55
C ALA A 103 10.47 -19.17 27.63
N VAL A 104 10.66 -19.89 26.51
CA VAL A 104 11.64 -20.99 26.43
C VAL A 104 13.07 -20.45 26.57
N MET A 105 13.41 -19.33 25.93
CA MET A 105 14.73 -18.71 26.06
C MET A 105 15.03 -18.23 27.49
N MET A 106 14.03 -17.69 28.19
CA MET A 106 14.20 -17.29 29.60
C MET A 106 14.30 -18.48 30.55
N ALA A 107 13.66 -19.61 30.23
CA ALA A 107 13.72 -20.83 31.05
C ALA A 107 14.97 -21.69 30.79
N GLY A 108 15.60 -21.58 29.62
CA GLY A 108 16.80 -22.34 29.24
C GLY A 108 18.14 -21.65 29.54
N GLY A 109 18.13 -20.54 30.27
CA GLY A 109 19.29 -19.70 30.58
C GLY A 109 19.99 -19.99 31.92
N GLU A 110 19.85 -21.19 32.49
CA GLU A 110 20.59 -21.67 33.67
C GLU A 110 21.68 -22.69 33.30
#